data_AF-A0A435IV40-F1
#
_entry.id   AF-A0A435IV40-F1
#
_cell.length_a   1.000
_cell.length_b   1.000
_cell.length_c   1.000
_cell.angle_alpha   90.00
_cell.angle_beta   90.00
_cell.angle_gamma   90.00
#
_symmetry.space_group_name_H-M   'P 1'
#
loop_
_entity.id
_entity.type
_entity.pdbx_description
1 polymer ?
#
loop_
_entity_poly.entity_id
_entity_poly.type
_entity_poly.pdbx_seq_one_letter_code
_entity_poly.pdbx_strand_id
1 'polypeptide(L)'
;MRDLAEKWSVAPDWQSAVIKVPGLVVRAVCGLNQLLVSGDLDAWARASSADGNGVGAFDTAQGDRYAARLARDRLLVVSNSPLAIASGWHIDGFAVTAISAGLQMFEAEGTALDAFIARGTTLDPSQASASAALSFADISAV
;
A
#
# COMPACT_ATOMS: atom_id res chain seq x y z
N MET A 1 22.81 -33.12 -7.05
CA MET A 1 21.96 -32.00 -7.50
C MET A 1 22.37 -30.78 -6.68
N ARG A 2 22.61 -29.62 -7.29
CA ARG A 2 23.10 -28.42 -6.57
C ARG A 2 21.90 -27.68 -5.99
N ASP A 3 21.93 -27.33 -4.71
CA ASP A 3 20.88 -26.52 -4.10
C ASP A 3 20.92 -25.12 -4.72
N LEU A 4 19.82 -24.71 -5.33
CA LEU A 4 19.71 -23.39 -5.96
C LEU A 4 19.35 -22.29 -4.95
N ALA A 5 18.90 -22.67 -3.75
CA ALA A 5 18.59 -21.73 -2.67
C ALA A 5 19.85 -21.04 -2.13
N GLU A 6 21.00 -21.70 -2.14
CA GLU A 6 22.29 -21.14 -1.68
C GLU A 6 22.81 -19.96 -2.54
N LYS A 7 22.18 -19.69 -3.70
CA LYS A 7 22.56 -18.57 -4.57
C LYS A 7 22.09 -17.21 -4.05
N TRP A 8 21.06 -17.22 -3.20
CA TRP A 8 20.41 -16.00 -2.75
C TRP A 8 20.64 -15.81 -1.26
N SER A 9 20.78 -14.56 -0.85
CA SER A 9 20.77 -14.22 0.56
C SER A 9 19.45 -14.66 1.18
N VAL A 10 19.52 -15.22 2.40
CA VAL A 10 18.32 -15.57 3.16
C VAL A 10 17.47 -14.32 3.34
N ALA A 11 16.19 -14.42 3.02
CA ALA A 11 15.27 -13.31 3.24
C ALA A 11 15.22 -12.98 4.75
N PRO A 12 15.27 -11.70 5.13
CA PRO A 12 15.11 -11.31 6.53
C PRO A 12 13.78 -11.83 7.09
N ASP A 13 13.76 -12.17 8.37
CA ASP A 13 12.50 -12.30 9.09
C ASP A 13 11.89 -10.90 9.27
N TRP A 14 11.00 -10.52 8.36
CA TRP A 14 10.39 -9.21 8.36
C TRP A 14 9.48 -8.92 9.55
N GLN A 15 9.12 -9.92 10.37
CA GLN A 15 8.41 -9.67 11.63
C GLN A 15 9.28 -8.94 12.66
N SER A 16 10.60 -9.09 12.57
CA SER A 16 11.57 -8.53 13.53
C SER A 16 12.66 -7.68 12.87
N ALA A 17 12.87 -7.81 11.57
CA ALA A 17 13.89 -7.08 10.84
C ALA A 17 13.58 -5.57 10.79
N VAL A 18 14.63 -4.78 11.03
CA VAL A 18 14.59 -3.32 10.94
C VAL A 18 15.80 -2.86 10.14
N ILE A 19 15.55 -2.05 9.12
CA ILE A 19 16.62 -1.33 8.41
C ILE A 19 16.86 -0.05 9.18
N LYS A 20 18.06 0.10 9.75
CA LYS A 20 18.45 1.30 10.51
C LYS A 20 19.74 1.88 9.95
N VAL A 21 19.65 3.11 9.46
CA VAL A 21 20.79 3.91 9.00
C VAL A 21 20.69 5.33 9.61
N PRO A 22 21.73 6.17 9.56
CA PRO A 22 21.64 7.52 10.11
C PRO A 22 20.47 8.31 9.52
N GLY A 23 19.54 8.73 10.38
CA GLY A 23 18.38 9.53 9.99
C GLY A 23 17.22 8.79 9.32
N LEU A 24 17.28 7.46 9.17
CA LEU A 24 16.19 6.66 8.59
C LEU A 24 16.04 5.31 9.30
N VAL A 25 14.79 4.97 9.63
CA VAL A 25 14.39 3.66 10.13
C VAL A 25 13.24 3.14 9.26
N VAL A 26 13.36 1.90 8.78
CA VAL A 26 12.30 1.22 8.01
C VAL A 26 11.99 -0.12 8.66
N ARG A 27 10.71 -0.43 8.83
CA ARG A 27 10.21 -1.66 9.45
C ARG A 27 8.97 -2.15 8.71
N ALA A 28 8.73 -3.45 8.71
CA ALA A 28 7.49 -3.99 8.17
C ALA A 28 6.32 -3.70 9.10
N VAL A 29 5.15 -3.41 8.52
CA VAL A 29 3.89 -3.34 9.26
C VAL A 29 3.09 -4.61 8.97
N CYS A 30 2.81 -5.38 10.02
CA CYS A 30 2.13 -6.67 9.93
C CYS A 30 0.69 -6.58 10.45
N GLY A 31 -0.15 -7.55 10.08
CA GLY A 31 -1.51 -7.69 10.62
C GLY A 31 -2.55 -6.76 10.01
N LEU A 32 -2.18 -5.98 8.99
CA LEU A 32 -3.13 -5.13 8.26
C LEU A 32 -3.91 -5.94 7.21
N ASN A 33 -5.16 -5.55 7.01
CA ASN A 33 -6.04 -6.07 5.99
C ASN A 33 -5.99 -5.16 4.77
N GLN A 34 -5.87 -5.74 3.59
CA GLN A 34 -5.77 -4.99 2.34
C GLN A 34 -6.79 -5.53 1.34
N LEU A 35 -7.59 -4.63 0.78
CA LEU A 35 -8.51 -4.92 -0.32
C LEU A 35 -8.17 -4.07 -1.53
N LEU A 36 -8.10 -4.70 -2.70
CA LEU A 36 -8.12 -4.01 -3.97
C LEU A 36 -9.57 -3.90 -4.45
N VAL A 37 -10.04 -2.67 -4.60
CA VAL A 37 -11.38 -2.36 -5.12
C VAL A 37 -11.23 -1.85 -6.54
N SER A 38 -12.07 -2.30 -7.46
CA SER A 38 -12.06 -1.82 -8.85
C SER A 38 -13.49 -1.66 -9.40
N GLY A 39 -13.74 -0.68 -10.26
CA GLY A 39 -15.05 -0.43 -10.88
C GLY A 39 -15.75 0.83 -10.34
N ASP A 40 -17.05 0.74 -10.10
CA ASP A 40 -17.85 1.87 -9.56
C ASP A 40 -17.49 2.15 -8.09
N LEU A 41 -16.65 3.16 -7.87
CA LEU A 41 -16.17 3.54 -6.54
C LEU A 41 -17.23 4.28 -5.71
N ASP A 42 -18.21 4.92 -6.35
CA ASP A 42 -19.33 5.54 -5.64
C ASP A 42 -20.27 4.45 -5.11
N ALA A 43 -20.51 3.39 -5.89
CA ALA A 43 -21.23 2.20 -5.43
C ALA A 43 -20.50 1.50 -4.28
N TRP A 44 -19.18 1.32 -4.40
CA TRP A 44 -18.38 0.78 -3.30
C TRP A 44 -18.50 1.63 -2.03
N ALA A 45 -18.47 2.96 -2.14
CA ALA A 45 -18.52 3.85 -0.97
C ALA A 45 -19.85 3.72 -0.23
N ARG A 46 -20.96 3.67 -0.98
CA ARG A 46 -22.30 3.41 -0.43
C ARG A 46 -22.38 2.05 0.26
N ALA A 47 -21.83 1.00 -0.36
CA ALA A 47 -21.91 -0.37 0.17
C ALA A 47 -21.02 -0.60 1.41
N SER A 48 -19.84 0.03 1.44
CA SER A 48 -18.83 -0.20 2.49
C SER A 48 -18.89 0.79 3.65
N SER A 49 -19.64 1.90 3.51
CA SER A 49 -19.60 3.04 4.43
C SER A 49 -18.18 3.61 4.63
N ALA A 50 -17.32 3.48 3.62
CA ALA A 50 -15.96 4.02 3.62
C ALA A 50 -15.80 5.09 2.51
N ASP A 51 -14.74 5.89 2.59
CA ASP A 51 -14.49 6.99 1.64
C ASP A 51 -14.11 6.47 0.24
N GLY A 52 -14.91 6.83 -0.77
CA GLY A 52 -14.76 6.40 -2.16
C GLY A 52 -13.68 7.12 -2.93
N ASN A 53 -13.10 8.17 -2.34
CA ASN A 53 -12.06 8.95 -2.98
C ASN A 53 -10.68 8.34 -2.77
N GLY A 54 -10.29 8.16 -1.51
CA GLY A 54 -8.93 7.77 -1.18
C GLY A 54 -7.92 8.86 -1.54
N VAL A 55 -6.75 8.77 -0.90
CA VAL A 55 -5.65 9.73 -1.07
C VAL A 55 -4.73 9.30 -2.21
N GLY A 56 -4.13 10.24 -2.92
CA GLY A 56 -3.06 9.93 -3.87
C GLY A 56 -1.67 10.02 -3.24
N ALA A 57 -0.62 9.95 -4.06
CA ALA A 57 0.75 9.95 -3.54
C ALA A 57 1.05 11.26 -2.80
N PHE A 58 1.75 11.14 -1.67
CA PHE A 58 2.17 12.23 -0.78
C PHE A 58 1.05 13.06 -0.15
N ASP A 59 -0.20 12.60 -0.26
CA ASP A 59 -1.30 13.10 0.54
C ASP A 59 -1.47 12.26 1.82
N THR A 60 -2.20 12.77 2.81
CA THR A 60 -2.25 12.18 4.15
C THR A 60 -3.51 11.32 4.33
N ALA A 61 -3.34 10.02 4.46
CA ALA A 61 -4.36 9.12 4.99
C ALA A 61 -4.30 9.06 6.51
N GLN A 62 -5.45 8.94 7.18
CA GLN A 62 -5.54 8.82 8.64
C GLN A 62 -6.62 7.83 9.08
N GLY A 63 -6.49 7.35 10.31
CA GLY A 63 -7.46 6.48 10.97
C GLY A 63 -7.21 4.99 10.77
N ASP A 64 -8.07 4.19 11.39
CA ASP A 64 -7.97 2.72 11.43
C ASP A 64 -8.32 2.03 10.11
N ARG A 65 -8.90 2.80 9.17
CA ARG A 65 -9.28 2.39 7.83
C ARG A 65 -9.11 3.58 6.90
N TYR A 66 -8.37 3.39 5.83
CA TYR A 66 -8.16 4.42 4.81
C TYR A 66 -8.09 3.79 3.42
N ALA A 67 -8.17 4.64 2.39
CA ALA A 67 -8.04 4.22 1.00
C ALA A 67 -6.95 5.05 0.31
N ALA A 68 -6.16 4.40 -0.53
CA ALA A 68 -5.23 5.02 -1.47
C ALA A 68 -5.79 4.86 -2.89
N ARG A 69 -5.86 5.96 -3.65
CA ARG A 69 -6.36 6.00 -5.03
C ARG A 69 -5.28 5.48 -5.97
N LEU A 70 -5.49 4.32 -6.61
CA LEU A 70 -4.51 3.74 -7.54
C LEU A 70 -4.75 4.13 -9.00
N ALA A 71 -6.02 4.33 -9.35
CA ALA A 71 -6.48 4.75 -10.67
C ALA A 71 -7.88 5.33 -10.54
N ARG A 72 -8.43 5.92 -11.61
CA ARG A 72 -9.76 6.56 -11.61
C ARG A 72 -10.88 5.66 -11.05
N ASP A 73 -10.74 4.37 -11.24
CA ASP A 73 -11.69 3.32 -10.89
C ASP A 73 -11.09 2.30 -9.91
N ARG A 74 -9.97 2.60 -9.23
CA ARG A 74 -9.30 1.64 -8.33
C ARG A 74 -8.83 2.25 -7.01
N LEU A 75 -9.07 1.52 -5.93
CA LEU A 75 -8.61 1.84 -4.57
C LEU A 75 -7.81 0.66 -3.98
N LEU A 76 -6.74 0.97 -3.26
CA LEU A 76 -6.21 0.10 -2.21
C LEU A 76 -6.83 0.54 -0.89
N VAL A 77 -7.66 -0.31 -0.29
CA VAL A 77 -8.23 -0.07 1.03
C VAL A 77 -7.40 -0.82 2.06
N VAL A 78 -6.95 -0.12 3.08
CA VAL A 78 -6.15 -0.66 4.18
C VAL A 78 -6.89 -0.49 5.50
N SER A 79 -6.89 -1.51 6.34
CA SER A 79 -7.49 -1.43 7.68
C SER A 79 -6.81 -2.32 8.72
N ASN A 80 -6.87 -1.90 9.98
CA ASN A 80 -6.38 -2.70 11.12
C ASN A 80 -7.31 -3.87 11.49
N SER A 81 -8.56 -3.85 11.03
CA SER A 81 -9.56 -4.91 11.24
C SER A 81 -10.11 -5.42 9.92
N PRO A 82 -10.63 -6.66 9.84
CA PRO A 82 -11.33 -7.13 8.65
C PRO A 82 -12.49 -6.21 8.26
N LEU A 83 -12.66 -5.98 6.95
CA LEU A 83 -13.80 -5.27 6.40
C LEU A 83 -14.92 -6.27 6.11
N ALA A 84 -16.15 -5.96 6.56
CA ALA A 84 -17.33 -6.78 6.36
C ALA A 84 -17.91 -6.61 4.94
N ILE A 85 -17.09 -6.83 3.90
CA ILE A 85 -17.50 -6.80 2.50
C ILE A 85 -17.02 -8.07 1.80
N ALA A 86 -17.92 -8.72 1.05
CA ALA A 86 -17.58 -9.94 0.35
C ALA A 86 -16.55 -9.66 -0.75
N SER A 87 -15.59 -10.58 -0.93
CA SER A 87 -14.73 -10.58 -2.11
C SER A 87 -15.49 -11.08 -3.35
N GLY A 88 -15.06 -10.65 -4.52
CA GLY A 88 -15.67 -10.98 -5.81
C GLY A 88 -16.38 -9.79 -6.46
N TRP A 89 -17.18 -10.09 -7.48
CA TRP A 89 -18.00 -9.13 -8.21
C TRP A 89 -19.28 -8.80 -7.44
N HIS A 90 -19.58 -7.51 -7.31
CA HIS A 90 -20.83 -7.00 -6.76
C HIS A 90 -21.72 -6.50 -7.88
N ILE A 91 -23.03 -6.75 -7.77
CA ILE A 91 -24.01 -6.39 -8.82
C ILE A 91 -24.04 -4.89 -9.11
N ASP A 92 -23.66 -4.07 -8.13
CA ASP A 92 -23.59 -2.61 -8.23
C ASP A 92 -22.39 -2.10 -9.05
N GLY A 93 -21.60 -2.98 -9.67
CA GLY A 93 -20.60 -2.59 -10.67
C GLY A 93 -19.17 -2.44 -10.16
N PHE A 94 -18.86 -3.00 -8.98
CA PHE A 94 -17.50 -3.02 -8.44
C PHE A 94 -17.06 -4.43 -8.05
N ALA A 95 -15.75 -4.65 -8.02
CA ALA A 95 -15.12 -5.88 -7.58
C ALA A 95 -14.24 -5.61 -6.36
N VAL A 96 -14.21 -6.58 -5.44
CA VAL A 96 -13.35 -6.57 -4.26
C VAL A 96 -12.43 -7.78 -4.28
N THR A 97 -11.12 -7.55 -4.16
CA THR A 97 -10.11 -8.62 -4.07
C THR A 97 -9.34 -8.47 -2.77
N ALA A 98 -9.32 -9.52 -1.94
CA ALA A 98 -8.45 -9.55 -0.77
C ALA A 98 -6.99 -9.74 -1.20
N ILE A 99 -6.12 -8.82 -0.78
CA ILE A 99 -4.70 -8.79 -1.16
C ILE A 99 -3.75 -8.57 0.03
N SER A 100 -4.17 -8.90 1.26
CA SER A 100 -3.34 -8.73 2.46
C SER A 100 -1.98 -9.44 2.40
N ALA A 101 -1.86 -10.49 1.58
CA ALA A 101 -0.60 -11.20 1.31
C ALA A 101 0.06 -10.81 -0.03
N GLY A 102 -0.54 -9.88 -0.77
CA GLY A 102 -0.07 -9.45 -2.10
C GLY A 102 0.89 -8.27 -2.07
N LEU A 103 0.81 -7.42 -1.05
CA LEU A 103 1.71 -6.28 -0.85
C LEU A 103 2.30 -6.32 0.56
N GLN A 104 3.62 -6.18 0.64
CA GLN A 104 4.32 -5.97 1.89
C GLN A 104 4.24 -4.47 2.24
N MET A 105 3.78 -4.16 3.46
CA MET A 105 3.75 -2.79 3.94
C MET A 105 4.96 -2.48 4.82
N PHE A 106 5.51 -1.28 4.61
CA PHE A 106 6.64 -0.75 5.35
C PHE A 106 6.26 0.61 5.92
N GLU A 107 6.65 0.84 7.16
CA GLU A 107 6.71 2.16 7.76
C GLU A 107 8.15 2.66 7.66
N ALA A 108 8.31 3.90 7.18
CA ALA A 108 9.60 4.58 7.09
C ALA A 108 9.52 5.92 7.82
N GLU A 109 10.49 6.19 8.69
CA GLU A 109 10.53 7.42 9.51
C GLU A 109 11.96 7.96 9.65
N GLY A 110 12.06 9.25 10.01
CA GLY A 110 13.32 9.92 10.34
C GLY A 110 13.62 11.13 9.45
N THR A 111 14.64 11.89 9.83
CA THR A 111 15.01 13.16 9.17
C THR A 111 15.50 13.00 7.73
N ALA A 112 15.85 11.78 7.30
CA ALA A 112 16.29 11.49 5.95
C ALA A 112 15.16 10.92 5.05
N LEU A 113 13.91 10.89 5.53
CA LEU A 113 12.77 10.31 4.80
C LEU A 113 12.56 10.96 3.42
N ASP A 114 12.50 12.29 3.35
CA ASP A 114 12.27 12.99 2.09
C ASP A 114 13.36 12.69 1.05
N ALA A 115 14.62 12.67 1.49
CA ALA A 115 15.75 12.34 0.63
C ALA A 115 15.74 10.87 0.19
N PHE A 116 15.24 9.96 1.04
CA PHE A 116 15.04 8.55 0.70
C PHE A 116 13.94 8.39 -0.35
N ILE A 117 12.79 9.03 -0.15
CA ILE A 117 11.66 9.01 -1.09
C ILE A 117 12.06 9.62 -2.44
N ALA A 118 12.67 10.80 -2.43
CA ALA A 118 13.12 11.50 -3.65
C ALA A 118 14.14 10.70 -4.48
N ARG A 119 14.91 9.80 -3.85
CA ARG A 119 15.83 8.90 -4.57
C ARG A 119 15.13 7.69 -5.16
N GLY A 120 14.06 7.22 -4.53
CA GLY A 120 13.36 6.03 -4.96
C GLY A 120 12.30 6.31 -6.03
N THR A 121 11.69 7.50 -6.03
CA THR A 121 10.63 7.85 -6.97
C THR A 121 11.03 8.91 -7.99
N THR A 122 10.31 8.97 -9.11
CA THR A 122 10.39 10.05 -10.10
C THR A 122 9.45 11.21 -9.79
N LEU A 123 8.60 11.08 -8.76
CA LEU A 123 7.67 12.12 -8.34
C LEU A 123 8.35 13.12 -7.39
N ASP A 124 7.89 14.36 -7.40
CA ASP A 124 8.28 15.38 -6.42
C ASP A 124 7.55 15.11 -5.09
N PRO A 125 8.26 14.75 -3.99
CA PRO A 125 7.61 14.43 -2.71
C PRO A 125 6.90 15.62 -2.06
N SER A 126 7.18 16.84 -2.51
CA SER A 126 6.51 18.06 -2.02
C SER A 126 5.17 18.35 -2.72
N GLN A 127 4.82 17.57 -3.77
CA GLN A 127 3.61 17.77 -4.56
C GLN A 127 2.75 16.51 -4.55
N ALA A 128 1.53 16.65 -4.02
CA ALA A 128 0.56 15.57 -4.04
C ALA A 128 0.15 15.19 -5.48
N SER A 129 -0.15 13.90 -5.67
CA SER A 129 -0.68 13.35 -6.92
C SER A 129 -2.12 12.90 -6.72
N ALA A 130 -2.91 12.81 -7.80
CA ALA A 130 -4.23 12.19 -7.77
C ALA A 130 -4.16 10.64 -7.69
N SER A 131 -2.99 10.05 -7.91
CA SER A 131 -2.75 8.61 -7.83
C SER A 131 -1.62 8.33 -6.85
N ALA A 132 -1.81 7.36 -5.96
CA ALA A 132 -0.81 6.79 -5.06
C ALA A 132 0.11 5.79 -5.76
N ALA A 133 -0.37 5.13 -6.82
CA ALA A 133 0.45 4.20 -7.58
C ALA A 133 1.66 4.92 -8.21
N LEU A 134 2.88 4.43 -7.91
CA LEU A 134 4.14 4.98 -8.38
C LEU A 134 5.20 3.88 -8.57
N SER A 135 6.35 4.25 -9.15
CA SER A 135 7.55 3.41 -9.16
C SER A 135 8.48 3.85 -8.03
N PHE A 136 8.93 2.90 -7.21
CA PHE A 136 9.94 3.09 -6.20
C PHE A 136 11.12 2.13 -6.46
N ALA A 137 12.27 2.69 -6.83
CA ALA A 137 13.47 1.92 -7.20
C ALA A 137 13.16 0.84 -8.26
N ASP A 138 12.44 1.23 -9.32
CA ASP A 138 11.99 0.37 -10.42
C ASP A 138 11.01 -0.75 -10.06
N ILE A 139 10.44 -0.70 -8.85
CA ILE A 139 9.41 -1.63 -8.37
C ILE A 139 8.09 -0.89 -8.21
N SER A 140 6.97 -1.52 -8.57
CA SER A 140 5.65 -0.95 -8.33
C SER A 140 5.37 -0.77 -6.84
N ALA A 141 4.97 0.43 -6.46
CA ALA A 141 4.63 0.80 -5.10
C ALA A 141 3.36 1.67 -5.08
N VAL A 142 2.84 1.89 -3.87
CA VAL A 142 1.67 2.71 -3.56
C VAL A 142 2.06 3.67 -2.44
#